data_AF-A0A523ZVS1-F1
#
_entry.id   AF-A0A523ZVS1-F1
#
_cell.length_a   1.000
_cell.length_b   1.000
_cell.length_c   1.000
_cell.angle_alpha   90.00
_cell.angle_beta   90.00
_cell.angle_gamma   90.00
#
_symmetry.space_group_name_H-M   'P 1'
#
loop_
_entity.id
_entity.type
_entity.pdbx_description
1 polymer ?
#
loop_
_entity_poly.entity_id
_entity_poly.type
_entity_poly.pdbx_seq_one_letter_code
_entity_poly.pdbx_strand_id
1 'polypeptide(L)'
;NGARYWSALAHLLCGLVVVALTVDQFLARYIVLEMVALCTVVALALGIPGLRRGMLLWSRYAQLRLGDIGLIVVILLLWRASGTLLIDEMLARATSLPPREQIPVLVGGLLAVWVKMGLPPFHGWLVDTSLLPWQARVWVAGAALPLLGAYLLYRLRPLLVALGVTPLLGVVGVVILAWASAKLLRPEPRLGGSPWWFIGHSAVGLLLAGTQSMSAFLLTFLPMRVVLCLAGARAPRRVERTWAADGNGALAGLDALVRGARILERDFLEAGNRLLAEEVKVLFRWSALVLEERTLEGLNRGVVRLARSIGRTLQDIHVGRLRRNLLWASLGLIAVIAFSIATVAR
;
A
#
# COMPACT_ATOMS: atom_id res chain seq x y z
N ASN A 1 -8.29 -14.65 22.31
CA ASN A 1 -6.93 -14.18 21.91
C ASN A 1 -6.84 -13.43 20.58
N GLY A 2 -7.67 -13.71 19.56
CA GLY A 2 -7.57 -13.03 18.24
C GLY A 2 -7.78 -11.50 18.25
N ALA A 3 -8.66 -10.97 19.10
CA ALA A 3 -8.97 -9.52 19.16
C ALA A 3 -7.77 -8.63 19.53
N ARG A 4 -6.81 -9.16 20.31
CA ARG A 4 -5.65 -8.41 20.80
C ARG A 4 -4.59 -8.17 19.72
N TYR A 5 -4.48 -9.08 18.75
CA TYR A 5 -3.55 -8.92 17.62
C TYR A 5 -4.09 -7.96 16.55
N TRP A 6 -5.42 -7.89 16.39
CA TRP A 6 -6.05 -7.02 15.41
C TRP A 6 -5.90 -5.54 15.71
N SER A 7 -5.98 -5.15 16.99
CA SER A 7 -5.76 -3.75 17.38
C SER A 7 -4.32 -3.34 17.08
N ALA A 8 -3.32 -4.13 17.49
CA ALA A 8 -1.91 -3.84 17.23
C ALA A 8 -1.61 -3.74 15.73
N LEU A 9 -2.11 -4.70 14.93
CA LEU A 9 -1.93 -4.71 13.48
C LEU A 9 -2.61 -3.53 12.79
N ALA A 10 -3.80 -3.12 13.25
CA ALA A 10 -4.49 -1.93 12.73
C ALA A 10 -3.71 -0.64 13.00
N HIS A 11 -3.16 -0.47 14.22
CA HIS A 11 -2.33 0.69 14.54
C HIS A 11 -1.04 0.70 13.71
N LEU A 12 -0.40 -0.45 13.55
CA LEU A 12 0.79 -0.59 12.71
C LEU A 12 0.48 -0.23 11.25
N LEU A 13 -0.59 -0.78 10.67
CA LEU A 13 -1.04 -0.44 9.32
C LEU A 13 -1.34 1.04 9.16
N CYS A 14 -2.05 1.64 10.12
CA CYS A 14 -2.36 3.07 10.10
C CYS A 14 -1.08 3.92 10.12
N GLY A 15 -0.13 3.61 11.01
CA GLY A 15 1.15 4.30 11.09
C GLY A 15 1.96 4.19 9.80
N LEU A 16 2.06 2.99 9.24
CA LEU A 16 2.78 2.76 7.98
C LEU A 16 2.11 3.49 6.80
N VAL A 17 0.78 3.53 6.72
CA VAL A 17 0.06 4.27 5.68
C VAL A 17 0.33 5.78 5.81
N VAL A 18 0.28 6.33 7.02
CA VAL A 18 0.61 7.75 7.26
C VAL A 18 2.05 8.05 6.83
N VAL A 19 3.01 7.20 7.21
CA VAL A 19 4.42 7.36 6.77
C VAL A 19 4.51 7.28 5.25
N ALA A 20 3.86 6.31 4.60
CA ALA A 20 3.90 6.16 3.15
C ALA A 20 3.33 7.38 2.42
N LEU A 21 2.28 8.01 2.95
CA LEU A 21 1.66 9.20 2.37
C LEU A 21 2.50 10.48 2.59
N THR A 22 3.25 10.54 3.69
CA THR A 22 4.00 11.76 4.11
C THR A 22 5.47 11.74 3.70
N VAL A 23 6.08 10.57 3.54
CA VAL A 23 7.49 10.48 3.14
C VAL A 23 7.66 10.92 1.69
N ASP A 24 8.63 11.80 1.47
CA ASP A 24 8.94 12.37 0.14
C ASP A 24 10.10 11.66 -0.57
N GLN A 25 10.69 10.66 0.07
CA GLN A 25 11.73 9.81 -0.49
C GLN A 25 11.12 8.56 -1.12
N PHE A 26 11.30 8.35 -2.43
CA PHE A 26 10.63 7.31 -3.19
C PHE A 26 11.06 5.90 -2.73
N LEU A 27 12.35 5.71 -2.45
CA LEU A 27 12.87 4.44 -1.92
C LEU A 27 12.37 4.15 -0.49
N ALA A 28 12.28 5.18 0.37
CA ALA A 28 11.69 5.01 1.70
C ALA A 28 10.21 4.63 1.60
N ARG A 29 9.45 5.26 0.69
CA ARG A 29 8.05 4.90 0.42
C ARG A 29 7.93 3.45 -0.06
N TYR A 30 8.85 2.98 -0.92
CA TYR A 30 8.91 1.58 -1.35
C TYR A 30 9.08 0.63 -0.15
N ILE A 31 10.04 0.88 0.74
CA ILE A 31 10.25 0.04 1.93
C ILE A 31 8.98 -0.01 2.80
N VAL A 32 8.34 1.13 3.01
CA VAL A 32 7.10 1.19 3.80
C VAL A 32 5.97 0.45 3.11
N LEU A 33 5.84 0.54 1.78
CA LEU A 33 4.87 -0.24 1.00
C LEU A 33 5.09 -1.76 1.15
N GLU A 34 6.33 -2.21 1.20
CA GLU A 34 6.69 -3.61 1.45
C GLU A 34 6.23 -4.06 2.84
N MET A 35 6.37 -3.20 3.85
CA MET A 35 5.89 -3.46 5.21
C MET A 35 4.36 -3.50 5.27
N VAL A 36 3.66 -2.59 4.58
CA VAL A 36 2.19 -2.60 4.48
C VAL A 36 1.70 -3.87 3.78
N ALA A 37 2.40 -4.31 2.73
CA ALA A 37 2.09 -5.55 2.02
C ALA A 37 2.28 -6.78 2.91
N LEU A 38 3.37 -6.83 3.67
CA LEU A 38 3.60 -7.89 4.65
C LEU A 38 2.50 -7.91 5.72
N CYS A 39 2.14 -6.74 6.27
CA CYS A 39 1.05 -6.62 7.25
C CYS A 39 -0.30 -7.07 6.67
N THR A 40 -0.56 -6.80 5.40
CA THR A 40 -1.77 -7.26 4.67
C THR A 40 -1.81 -8.78 4.61
N VAL A 41 -0.71 -9.44 4.26
CA VAL A 41 -0.63 -10.90 4.21
C VAL A 41 -0.76 -11.52 5.60
N VAL A 42 -0.12 -10.92 6.61
CA VAL A 42 -0.28 -11.34 8.03
C VAL A 42 -1.74 -11.20 8.47
N ALA A 43 -2.43 -10.10 8.12
CA ALA A 43 -3.85 -9.93 8.42
C ALA A 43 -4.70 -11.05 7.82
N LEU A 44 -4.44 -11.41 6.55
CA LEU A 44 -5.14 -12.51 5.88
C LEU A 44 -4.86 -13.86 6.57
N ALA A 45 -3.60 -14.16 6.92
CA ALA A 45 -3.22 -15.39 7.60
C ALA A 45 -3.83 -15.54 9.01
N LEU A 46 -3.92 -14.42 9.74
CA LEU A 46 -4.52 -14.40 11.07
C LEU A 46 -6.04 -14.54 11.02
N GLY A 47 -6.68 -13.90 10.03
CA GLY A 47 -8.13 -13.84 9.91
C GLY A 47 -8.78 -15.01 9.17
N ILE A 48 -8.02 -15.75 8.35
CA ILE A 48 -8.58 -16.78 7.47
C ILE A 48 -7.83 -18.11 7.70
N PRO A 49 -8.38 -19.04 8.51
CA PRO A 49 -7.70 -20.29 8.86
C PRO A 49 -7.25 -21.13 7.66
N GLY A 50 -8.06 -21.19 6.59
CA GLY A 50 -7.74 -21.95 5.37
C GLY A 50 -6.56 -21.38 4.55
N LEU A 51 -6.29 -20.08 4.68
CA LEU A 51 -5.17 -19.41 4.01
C LEU A 51 -3.83 -19.69 4.68
N ARG A 52 -3.80 -20.22 5.91
CA ARG A 52 -2.56 -20.65 6.57
C ARG A 52 -1.87 -21.82 5.85
N ARG A 53 -2.55 -22.47 4.90
CA ARG A 53 -1.94 -23.42 3.97
C ARG A 53 -0.96 -22.65 3.08
N GLY A 54 0.34 -22.86 3.30
CA GLY A 54 1.42 -21.99 2.83
C GLY A 54 1.37 -21.58 1.35
N MET A 55 0.89 -22.45 0.45
CA MET A 55 0.80 -22.13 -0.99
C MET A 55 -0.17 -20.98 -1.33
N LEU A 56 -1.33 -20.90 -0.66
CA LEU A 56 -2.30 -19.84 -0.95
C LEU A 56 -1.80 -18.49 -0.43
N LEU A 57 -1.22 -18.48 0.78
CA LEU A 57 -0.63 -17.27 1.36
C LEU A 57 0.56 -16.78 0.54
N TRP A 58 1.42 -17.71 0.12
CA TRP A 58 2.54 -17.41 -0.77
C TRP A 58 2.08 -16.82 -2.09
N SER A 59 1.03 -17.39 -2.71
CA SER A 59 0.45 -16.83 -3.93
C SER A 59 0.00 -15.37 -3.76
N ARG A 60 -0.63 -15.02 -2.63
CA ARG A 60 -1.03 -13.63 -2.36
C ARG A 60 0.17 -12.72 -2.14
N TYR A 61 1.19 -13.20 -1.44
CA TYR A 61 2.41 -12.45 -1.22
C TYR A 61 3.17 -12.21 -2.54
N ALA A 62 3.36 -13.24 -3.35
CA ALA A 62 3.99 -13.15 -4.68
C ALA A 62 3.24 -12.20 -5.60
N GLN A 63 1.90 -12.25 -5.59
CA GLN A 63 1.06 -11.30 -6.32
C GLN A 63 1.32 -9.85 -5.89
N LEU A 64 1.47 -9.58 -4.59
CA LEU A 64 1.78 -8.23 -4.11
C LEU A 64 3.19 -7.78 -4.52
N ARG A 65 4.18 -8.69 -4.45
CA ARG A 65 5.56 -8.45 -4.89
C ARG A 65 5.68 -8.13 -6.37
N LEU A 66 4.78 -8.65 -7.22
CA LEU A 66 4.75 -8.28 -8.63
C LEU A 66 4.55 -6.76 -8.83
N GLY A 67 3.72 -6.13 -8.00
CA GLY A 67 3.57 -4.67 -8.03
C GLY A 67 4.82 -3.95 -7.57
N ASP A 68 5.55 -4.52 -6.61
CA ASP A 68 6.79 -3.96 -6.06
C ASP A 68 7.93 -4.01 -7.09
N ILE A 69 7.98 -5.03 -7.95
CA ILE A 69 8.89 -5.09 -9.11
C ILE A 69 8.63 -3.91 -10.05
N GLY A 70 7.36 -3.60 -10.36
CA GLY A 70 7.02 -2.43 -11.17
C GLY A 70 7.49 -1.13 -10.54
N LEU A 71 7.33 -0.99 -9.23
CA LEU A 71 7.72 0.20 -8.50
C LEU A 71 9.24 0.38 -8.39
N ILE A 72 10.01 -0.68 -8.14
CA ILE A 72 11.48 -0.57 -8.08
C ILE A 72 12.08 -0.23 -9.44
N VAL A 73 11.53 -0.78 -10.54
CA VAL A 73 11.94 -0.41 -11.90
C VAL A 73 11.72 1.09 -12.14
N VAL A 74 10.56 1.63 -11.76
CA VAL A 74 10.29 3.08 -11.83
C VAL A 74 11.31 3.88 -11.04
N ILE A 75 11.60 3.48 -9.79
CA ILE A 75 12.54 4.18 -8.93
C ILE A 75 13.93 4.21 -9.57
N LEU A 76 14.43 3.08 -10.09
CA LEU A 76 15.74 3.01 -10.71
C LEU A 76 15.84 3.84 -12.00
N LEU A 77 14.82 3.77 -12.87
CA LEU A 77 14.77 4.54 -14.11
C LEU A 77 14.76 6.04 -13.85
N LEU A 78 13.92 6.48 -12.90
CA LEU A 78 13.82 7.89 -12.55
C LEU A 78 15.02 8.38 -11.75
N TRP A 79 15.63 7.55 -10.92
CA TRP A 79 16.87 7.90 -10.22
C TRP A 79 17.99 8.16 -11.21
N ARG A 80 18.16 7.29 -12.23
CA ARG A 80 19.13 7.53 -13.31
C ARG A 80 18.88 8.85 -14.04
N ALA A 81 17.62 9.23 -14.23
CA ALA A 81 17.24 10.44 -14.96
C ALA A 81 17.35 11.74 -14.15
N SER A 82 17.13 11.66 -12.84
CA SER A 82 16.98 12.81 -11.94
C SER A 82 18.17 13.01 -10.98
N GLY A 83 18.94 11.96 -10.69
CA GLY A 83 20.04 11.98 -9.72
C GLY A 83 19.60 12.04 -8.26
N THR A 84 18.29 11.97 -7.99
CA THR A 84 17.69 12.15 -6.66
C THR A 84 16.70 11.02 -6.36
N LEU A 85 16.32 10.88 -5.09
CA LEU A 85 15.26 9.98 -4.64
C LEU A 85 14.01 10.74 -4.16
N LEU A 86 13.96 12.06 -4.35
CA LEU A 86 12.80 12.88 -4.03
C LEU A 86 11.68 12.67 -5.05
N ILE A 87 10.48 12.39 -4.57
CA ILE A 87 9.35 11.93 -5.40
C ILE A 87 8.91 13.01 -6.39
N ASP A 88 8.78 14.24 -5.92
CA ASP A 88 8.34 15.36 -6.74
C ASP A 88 9.34 15.67 -7.86
N GLU A 89 10.64 15.66 -7.56
CA GLU A 89 11.72 15.84 -8.53
C GLU A 89 11.78 14.70 -9.55
N MET A 90 11.68 13.45 -9.10
CA MET A 90 11.67 12.27 -9.96
C MET A 90 10.50 12.28 -10.94
N LEU A 91 9.29 12.59 -10.47
CA LEU A 91 8.09 12.62 -11.31
C LEU A 91 8.05 13.85 -12.24
N ALA A 92 8.54 15.01 -11.79
CA ALA A 92 8.72 16.17 -12.66
C ALA A 92 9.73 15.89 -13.78
N ARG A 93 10.82 15.18 -13.46
CA ARG A 93 11.80 14.77 -14.47
C ARG A 93 11.21 13.77 -15.47
N ALA A 94 10.35 12.87 -15.01
CA ALA A 94 9.72 11.86 -15.84
C ALA A 94 9.00 12.45 -17.07
N THR A 95 8.29 13.58 -16.92
CA THR A 95 7.59 14.22 -18.04
C THR A 95 8.49 14.90 -19.06
N SER A 96 9.77 15.14 -18.71
CA SER A 96 10.76 15.71 -19.62
C SER A 96 11.59 14.66 -20.37
N LEU A 97 11.42 13.38 -20.05
CA LEU A 97 12.11 12.29 -20.73
C LEU A 97 11.54 12.06 -22.13
N PRO A 98 12.32 11.51 -23.08
CA PRO A 98 11.78 11.10 -24.36
C PRO A 98 10.74 9.97 -24.17
N PRO A 99 9.73 9.84 -25.07
CA PRO A 99 8.63 8.87 -24.90
C PRO A 99 9.08 7.44 -24.64
N ARG A 100 10.18 7.00 -25.28
CA ARG A 100 10.80 5.67 -25.08
C ARG A 100 11.17 5.36 -23.63
N GLU A 101 11.50 6.39 -22.84
CA GLU A 101 11.88 6.28 -21.43
C GLU A 101 10.67 6.55 -20.51
N GLN A 102 9.70 7.35 -20.96
CA GLN A 102 8.45 7.56 -20.23
C GLN A 102 7.57 6.30 -20.17
N ILE A 103 7.49 5.55 -21.27
CA ILE A 103 6.66 4.34 -21.37
C ILE A 103 6.99 3.30 -20.28
N PRO A 104 8.25 2.85 -20.08
CA PRO A 104 8.56 1.87 -19.04
C PRO A 104 8.32 2.41 -17.63
N VAL A 105 8.53 3.72 -17.39
CA VAL A 105 8.17 4.37 -16.13
C VAL A 105 6.66 4.29 -15.89
N LEU A 106 5.86 4.63 -16.91
CA LEU A 106 4.42 4.58 -16.79
C LEU A 106 3.93 3.14 -16.60
N VAL A 107 4.43 2.18 -17.37
CA VAL A 107 4.02 0.77 -17.30
C VAL A 107 4.37 0.17 -15.94
N GLY A 108 5.59 0.41 -15.41
CA GLY A 108 5.98 -0.04 -14.08
C GLY A 108 5.13 0.60 -12.97
N GLY A 109 4.84 1.89 -13.10
CA GLY A 109 3.98 2.62 -12.17
C GLY A 109 2.54 2.11 -12.19
N LEU A 110 1.98 1.90 -13.38
CA LEU A 110 0.64 1.35 -13.56
C LEU A 110 0.56 -0.09 -13.09
N LEU A 111 1.59 -0.92 -13.27
CA LEU A 111 1.62 -2.28 -12.71
C LEU A 111 1.54 -2.26 -11.18
N ALA A 112 2.30 -1.38 -10.53
CA ALA A 112 2.23 -1.18 -9.09
C ALA A 112 0.83 -0.74 -8.65
N VAL A 113 0.24 0.26 -9.33
CA VAL A 113 -1.15 0.68 -9.10
C VAL A 113 -2.13 -0.49 -9.25
N TRP A 114 -2.01 -1.25 -10.35
CA TRP A 114 -2.93 -2.35 -10.70
C TRP A 114 -3.00 -3.40 -9.59
N VAL A 115 -1.83 -3.84 -9.14
CA VAL A 115 -1.69 -4.88 -8.11
C VAL A 115 -2.17 -4.35 -6.75
N LYS A 116 -1.74 -3.14 -6.36
CA LYS A 116 -2.01 -2.58 -5.02
C LYS A 116 -3.47 -2.12 -4.86
N MET A 117 -4.14 -1.76 -5.96
CA MET A 117 -5.59 -1.48 -5.97
C MET A 117 -6.45 -2.75 -6.08
N GLY A 118 -5.83 -3.93 -6.28
CA GLY A 118 -6.53 -5.20 -6.39
C GLY A 118 -7.39 -5.30 -7.64
N LEU A 119 -6.90 -4.80 -8.78
CA LEU A 119 -7.59 -4.83 -10.07
C LEU A 119 -7.36 -6.19 -10.77
N PRO A 120 -8.31 -6.67 -11.61
CA PRO A 120 -8.14 -7.92 -12.35
C PRO A 120 -6.94 -7.85 -13.32
N PRO A 121 -6.16 -8.93 -13.49
CA PRO A 121 -6.33 -10.26 -12.87
C PRO A 121 -5.81 -10.36 -11.42
N PHE A 122 -5.08 -9.36 -10.93
CA PHE A 122 -4.45 -9.33 -9.60
C PHE A 122 -5.40 -8.88 -8.47
N HIS A 123 -6.64 -9.38 -8.46
CA HIS A 123 -7.65 -9.04 -7.47
C HIS A 123 -7.80 -10.08 -6.34
N GLY A 124 -7.13 -11.24 -6.45
CA GLY A 124 -7.31 -12.36 -5.52
C GLY A 124 -7.09 -12.03 -4.04
N TRP A 125 -6.04 -11.28 -3.70
CA TRP A 125 -5.80 -10.86 -2.31
C TRP A 125 -6.91 -9.93 -1.79
N LEU A 126 -7.49 -9.09 -2.64
CA LEU A 126 -8.58 -8.18 -2.29
C LEU A 126 -9.89 -8.95 -2.10
N VAL A 127 -10.14 -9.98 -2.92
CA VAL A 127 -11.28 -10.88 -2.77
C VAL A 127 -11.24 -11.60 -1.42
N ASP A 128 -10.07 -12.11 -1.03
CA ASP A 128 -9.90 -12.82 0.24
C ASP A 128 -10.23 -11.93 1.45
N THR A 129 -10.06 -10.60 1.34
CA THR A 129 -10.46 -9.69 2.43
C THR A 129 -11.94 -9.77 2.77
N SER A 130 -12.82 -10.21 1.85
CA SER A 130 -14.25 -10.38 2.14
C SER A 130 -14.54 -11.42 3.23
N LEU A 131 -13.61 -12.33 3.48
CA LEU A 131 -13.68 -13.34 4.54
C LEU A 131 -13.32 -12.76 5.92
N LEU A 132 -12.72 -11.58 5.96
CA LEU A 132 -12.36 -10.89 7.21
C LEU A 132 -13.57 -10.20 7.85
N PRO A 133 -13.57 -10.03 9.19
CA PRO A 133 -14.56 -9.18 9.84
C PRO A 133 -14.50 -7.74 9.31
N TRP A 134 -15.64 -7.05 9.31
CA TRP A 134 -15.74 -5.72 8.66
C TRP A 134 -14.75 -4.70 9.23
N GLN A 135 -14.42 -4.77 10.51
CA GLN A 135 -13.43 -3.91 11.15
C GLN A 135 -12.04 -4.12 10.55
N ALA A 136 -11.64 -5.38 10.34
CA ALA A 136 -10.37 -5.71 9.70
C ALA A 136 -10.37 -5.32 8.21
N ARG A 137 -11.50 -5.48 7.52
CA ARG A 137 -11.65 -5.05 6.11
C ARG A 137 -11.41 -3.56 5.91
N VAL A 138 -11.88 -2.71 6.82
CA VAL A 138 -11.64 -1.25 6.74
C VAL A 138 -10.14 -0.95 6.67
N TRP A 139 -9.34 -1.62 7.50
CA TRP A 139 -7.89 -1.41 7.52
C TRP A 139 -7.20 -2.02 6.30
N VAL A 140 -7.52 -3.26 5.95
CA VAL A 140 -6.80 -4.02 4.91
C VAL A 140 -7.23 -3.63 3.49
N ALA A 141 -8.55 -3.53 3.24
CA ALA A 141 -9.12 -3.25 1.93
C ALA A 141 -9.51 -1.77 1.72
N GLY A 142 -9.50 -0.97 2.79
CA GLY A 142 -9.77 0.47 2.76
C GLY A 142 -8.50 1.31 2.89
N ALA A 143 -7.94 1.36 4.10
CA ALA A 143 -6.87 2.30 4.44
C ALA A 143 -5.47 1.89 3.95
N ALA A 144 -5.20 0.60 3.73
CA ALA A 144 -3.88 0.08 3.39
C ALA A 144 -3.53 0.22 1.89
N LEU A 145 -3.13 -0.89 1.25
CA LEU A 145 -2.58 -0.90 -0.11
C LEU A 145 -3.46 -0.21 -1.17
N PRO A 146 -4.81 -0.33 -1.16
CA PRO A 146 -5.63 0.29 -2.20
C PRO A 146 -5.55 1.81 -2.19
N LEU A 147 -5.49 2.43 -1.01
CA LEU A 147 -5.35 3.88 -0.88
C LEU A 147 -3.98 4.33 -1.40
N LEU A 148 -2.92 3.61 -1.06
CA LEU A 148 -1.57 3.91 -1.53
C LEU A 148 -1.43 3.71 -3.04
N GLY A 149 -2.08 2.70 -3.60
CA GLY A 149 -2.18 2.49 -5.05
C GLY A 149 -2.93 3.63 -5.75
N ALA A 150 -4.08 4.05 -5.21
CA ALA A 150 -4.82 5.20 -5.73
C ALA A 150 -4.00 6.51 -5.65
N TYR A 151 -3.25 6.70 -4.57
CA TYR A 151 -2.38 7.86 -4.42
C TYR A 151 -1.23 7.86 -5.43
N LEU A 152 -0.61 6.70 -5.70
CA LEU A 152 0.38 6.58 -6.78
C LEU A 152 -0.24 6.89 -8.15
N LEU A 153 -1.46 6.41 -8.43
CA LEU A 153 -2.18 6.72 -9.68
C LEU A 153 -2.41 8.23 -9.84
N TYR A 154 -2.77 8.93 -8.76
CA TYR A 154 -2.86 10.38 -8.75
C TYR A 154 -1.52 11.06 -9.05
N ARG A 155 -0.43 10.58 -8.43
CA ARG A 155 0.92 11.10 -8.67
C ARG A 155 1.43 10.86 -10.10
N LEU A 156 0.94 9.81 -10.78
CA LEU A 156 1.25 9.52 -12.19
C LEU A 156 0.46 10.36 -13.19
N ARG A 157 -0.51 11.18 -12.75
CA ARG A 157 -1.35 12.03 -13.63
C ARG A 157 -0.55 12.83 -14.68
N PRO A 158 0.57 13.51 -14.36
CA PRO A 158 1.34 14.25 -15.36
C PRO A 158 1.82 13.37 -16.52
N LEU A 159 2.30 12.16 -16.22
CA LEU A 159 2.73 11.18 -17.24
C LEU A 159 1.55 10.66 -18.07
N LEU A 160 0.41 10.40 -17.43
CA LEU A 160 -0.81 9.95 -18.11
C LEU A 160 -1.33 10.96 -19.14
N VAL A 161 -1.23 12.24 -18.81
CA VAL A 161 -1.63 13.34 -19.70
C VAL A 161 -0.58 13.54 -20.79
N ALA A 162 0.71 13.55 -20.44
CA ALA A 162 1.81 13.74 -21.40
C ALA A 162 1.83 12.65 -22.49
N LEU A 163 1.56 11.39 -22.13
CA LEU A 163 1.51 10.27 -23.07
C LEU A 163 0.13 10.09 -23.73
N GLY A 164 -0.88 10.89 -23.39
CA GLY A 164 -2.21 10.80 -23.99
C GLY A 164 -2.98 9.50 -23.68
N VAL A 165 -2.60 8.75 -22.64
CA VAL A 165 -3.20 7.44 -22.29
C VAL A 165 -4.43 7.54 -21.38
N THR A 166 -4.76 8.75 -20.93
CA THR A 166 -5.91 9.03 -20.06
C THR A 166 -7.24 8.42 -20.57
N PRO A 167 -7.68 8.63 -21.84
CA PRO A 167 -8.93 8.03 -22.32
C PRO A 167 -8.89 6.50 -22.34
N LEU A 168 -7.74 5.90 -22.64
CA LEU A 168 -7.58 4.44 -22.62
C LEU A 168 -7.80 3.89 -21.21
N LEU A 169 -7.19 4.50 -20.19
CA LEU A 169 -7.43 4.12 -18.79
C LEU A 169 -8.90 4.34 -18.38
N GLY A 170 -9.53 5.40 -18.90
CA GLY A 170 -10.95 5.65 -18.74
C GLY A 170 -11.81 4.48 -19.22
N VAL A 171 -11.58 4.04 -20.46
CA VAL A 171 -12.26 2.88 -21.06
C VAL A 171 -12.02 1.61 -20.24
N VAL A 172 -10.77 1.34 -19.84
CA VAL A 172 -10.46 0.16 -19.03
C VAL A 172 -11.16 0.22 -17.66
N GLY A 173 -11.22 1.40 -17.05
CA GLY A 173 -11.98 1.64 -15.81
C GLY A 173 -13.47 1.33 -15.98
N VAL A 174 -14.10 1.80 -17.06
CA VAL A 174 -15.50 1.50 -17.38
C VAL A 174 -15.71 -0.02 -17.57
N VAL A 175 -14.84 -0.70 -18.31
CA VAL A 175 -14.94 -2.14 -18.54
C VAL A 175 -14.85 -2.93 -17.24
N ILE A 176 -13.88 -2.60 -16.37
CA ILE A 176 -13.72 -3.28 -15.07
C ILE A 176 -14.92 -2.98 -14.15
N LEU A 177 -15.42 -1.74 -14.16
CA LEU A 177 -16.60 -1.35 -13.39
C LEU A 177 -17.85 -2.11 -13.85
N ALA A 178 -18.06 -2.24 -15.16
CA ALA A 178 -19.16 -3.01 -15.73
C ALA A 178 -19.06 -4.50 -15.36
N TRP A 179 -17.85 -5.07 -15.44
CA TRP A 179 -17.60 -6.45 -15.03
C TRP A 179 -17.87 -6.67 -13.53
N ALA A 180 -17.37 -5.79 -12.66
CA ALA A 180 -17.63 -5.84 -11.23
C ALA A 180 -19.13 -5.69 -10.92
N SER A 181 -19.83 -4.81 -11.63
CA SER A 181 -21.28 -4.62 -11.50
C SER A 181 -22.07 -5.86 -11.94
N ALA A 182 -21.68 -6.49 -13.05
CA ALA A 182 -22.29 -7.75 -13.48
C ALA A 182 -22.10 -8.88 -12.46
N LYS A 183 -20.94 -8.93 -11.79
CA LYS A 183 -20.68 -9.86 -10.68
C LYS A 183 -21.52 -9.56 -9.43
N LEU A 184 -21.89 -8.31 -9.18
CA LEU A 184 -22.83 -7.96 -8.11
C LEU A 184 -24.25 -8.46 -8.38
N LEU A 185 -24.67 -8.53 -9.65
CA LEU A 185 -25.97 -9.08 -10.04
C LEU A 185 -26.03 -10.62 -9.93
N ARG A 186 -24.87 -11.29 -9.94
CA ARG A 186 -24.74 -12.75 -9.80
C ARG A 186 -23.79 -13.08 -8.64
N PRO A 187 -24.16 -12.72 -7.39
CA PRO A 187 -23.25 -12.85 -6.26
C PRO A 187 -22.95 -14.33 -6.00
N GLU A 188 -21.66 -14.64 -5.89
CA GLU A 188 -21.21 -15.99 -5.56
C GLU A 188 -21.60 -16.30 -4.10
N PRO A 189 -22.25 -17.44 -3.81
CA PRO A 189 -22.77 -17.74 -2.47
C PRO A 189 -21.72 -17.69 -1.35
N ARG A 190 -20.45 -17.95 -1.70
CA ARG A 190 -19.32 -17.97 -0.76
C ARG A 190 -18.78 -16.59 -0.39
N LEU A 191 -18.78 -15.66 -1.34
CA LEU A 191 -18.12 -14.35 -1.22
C LEU A 191 -19.13 -13.20 -1.05
N GLY A 192 -20.40 -13.44 -1.43
CA GLY A 192 -21.41 -12.41 -1.54
C GLY A 192 -21.03 -11.33 -2.56
N GLY A 193 -21.64 -10.16 -2.44
CA GLY A 193 -21.32 -9.01 -3.28
C GLY A 193 -20.04 -8.25 -2.86
N SER A 194 -19.58 -8.41 -1.62
CA SER A 194 -18.60 -7.50 -0.98
C SER A 194 -17.31 -7.24 -1.78
N PRO A 195 -16.62 -8.25 -2.35
CA PRO A 195 -15.38 -8.02 -3.11
C PRO A 195 -15.57 -7.11 -4.32
N TRP A 196 -16.71 -7.24 -4.99
CA TRP A 196 -16.95 -6.59 -6.27
C TRP A 196 -17.21 -5.09 -6.09
N TRP A 197 -17.77 -4.67 -4.95
CA TRP A 197 -17.83 -3.24 -4.59
C TRP A 197 -16.44 -2.62 -4.47
N PHE A 198 -15.49 -3.35 -3.88
CA PHE A 198 -14.12 -2.89 -3.71
C PHE A 198 -13.37 -2.76 -5.04
N ILE A 199 -13.56 -3.72 -5.94
CA ILE A 199 -12.98 -3.69 -7.28
C ILE A 199 -13.63 -2.59 -8.11
N GLY A 200 -14.96 -2.45 -8.06
CA GLY A 200 -15.68 -1.36 -8.74
C GLY A 200 -15.22 0.01 -8.27
N HIS A 201 -15.06 0.22 -6.97
CA HIS A 201 -14.52 1.47 -6.43
C HIS A 201 -13.06 1.73 -6.87
N SER A 202 -12.23 0.68 -6.95
CA SER A 202 -10.89 0.79 -7.56
C SER A 202 -10.96 1.18 -9.05
N ALA A 203 -11.93 0.65 -9.80
CA ALA A 203 -12.12 0.94 -11.21
C ALA A 203 -12.58 2.40 -11.47
N VAL A 204 -13.34 3.00 -10.55
CA VAL A 204 -13.63 4.44 -10.58
C VAL A 204 -12.34 5.27 -10.52
N GLY A 205 -11.33 4.82 -9.75
CA GLY A 205 -10.02 5.46 -9.74
C GLY A 205 -9.32 5.45 -11.11
N LEU A 206 -9.45 4.36 -11.87
CA LEU A 206 -8.95 4.31 -13.26
C LEU A 206 -9.74 5.23 -14.19
N LEU A 207 -11.06 5.29 -14.04
CA LEU A 207 -11.94 6.17 -14.82
C LEU A 207 -11.56 7.64 -14.65
N LEU A 208 -11.20 8.02 -13.42
CA LEU A 208 -10.82 9.37 -13.07
C LEU A 208 -9.31 9.63 -13.23
N ALA A 209 -8.51 8.61 -13.60
CA ALA A 209 -7.07 8.73 -13.78
C ALA A 209 -6.77 9.80 -14.84
N GLY A 210 -5.92 10.77 -14.51
CA GLY A 210 -5.62 11.89 -15.43
C GLY A 210 -6.55 13.10 -15.32
N THR A 211 -7.75 12.95 -14.74
CA THR A 211 -8.72 14.05 -14.57
C THR A 211 -8.44 14.89 -13.32
N GLN A 212 -9.03 16.10 -13.24
CA GLN A 212 -8.96 16.93 -12.02
C GLN A 212 -9.72 16.29 -10.85
N SER A 213 -10.76 15.50 -11.14
CA SER A 213 -11.62 14.82 -10.17
C SER A 213 -10.91 13.70 -9.39
N MET A 214 -9.72 13.28 -9.80
CA MET A 214 -8.91 12.28 -9.07
C MET A 214 -8.57 12.74 -7.65
N SER A 215 -8.40 14.05 -7.43
CA SER A 215 -8.17 14.63 -6.10
C SER A 215 -9.37 14.41 -5.17
N ALA A 216 -10.59 14.69 -5.65
CA ALA A 216 -11.83 14.43 -4.92
C ALA A 216 -12.04 12.92 -4.65
N PHE A 217 -11.69 12.07 -5.62
CA PHE A 217 -11.71 10.62 -5.43
C PHE A 217 -10.80 10.19 -4.27
N LEU A 218 -9.57 10.73 -4.17
CA LEU A 218 -8.67 10.41 -3.06
C LEU A 218 -9.22 10.84 -1.70
N LEU A 219 -9.80 12.04 -1.61
CA LEU A 219 -10.39 12.54 -0.36
C LEU A 219 -11.57 11.68 0.11
N THR A 220 -12.36 11.19 -0.84
CA THR A 220 -13.52 10.33 -0.55
C THR A 220 -13.16 8.85 -0.45
N PHE A 221 -11.93 8.44 -0.79
CA PHE A 221 -11.56 7.04 -0.95
C PHE A 221 -11.79 6.23 0.34
N LEU A 222 -11.23 6.69 1.46
CA LEU A 222 -11.35 6.00 2.73
C LEU A 222 -12.78 6.05 3.30
N PRO A 223 -13.45 7.22 3.36
CA PRO A 223 -14.87 7.29 3.75
C PRO A 223 -15.76 6.33 2.95
N MET A 224 -15.58 6.28 1.62
CA MET A 224 -16.34 5.40 0.76
C MET A 224 -16.04 3.92 1.06
N ARG A 225 -14.77 3.54 1.25
CA ARG A 225 -14.39 2.17 1.64
C ARG A 225 -14.98 1.76 3.00
N VAL A 226 -15.07 2.68 3.96
CA VAL A 226 -15.73 2.44 5.25
C VAL A 226 -17.22 2.16 5.03
N VAL A 227 -17.91 2.98 4.24
CA VAL A 227 -19.32 2.78 3.89
C VAL A 227 -19.54 1.41 3.24
N LEU A 228 -18.68 1.02 2.29
CA LEU A 228 -18.74 -0.30 1.64
C LEU A 228 -18.52 -1.46 2.63
N CYS A 229 -17.59 -1.31 3.58
CA CYS A 229 -17.36 -2.31 4.63
C CYS A 229 -18.57 -2.46 5.56
N LEU A 230 -19.21 -1.35 5.94
CA LEU A 230 -20.40 -1.32 6.79
C LEU A 230 -21.63 -1.91 6.05
N ALA A 231 -21.81 -1.56 4.77
CA ALA A 231 -22.86 -2.16 3.94
C ALA A 231 -22.68 -3.69 3.86
N GLY A 232 -21.45 -4.15 3.65
CA GLY A 232 -21.09 -5.57 3.66
C GLY A 232 -21.08 -6.23 5.05
N ALA A 233 -21.28 -5.49 6.15
CA ALA A 233 -21.40 -6.07 7.50
C ALA A 233 -22.82 -6.56 7.79
N ARG A 234 -23.83 -6.01 7.09
CA ARG A 234 -25.26 -6.34 7.24
C ARG A 234 -25.67 -7.62 6.51
N ALA A 235 -24.80 -8.19 5.67
CA ALA A 235 -25.06 -9.43 4.95
C ALA A 235 -24.81 -10.66 5.86
N PRO A 236 -25.75 -11.62 5.95
CA PRO A 236 -25.60 -12.79 6.83
C PRO A 236 -24.39 -13.64 6.43
N ARG A 237 -23.47 -13.90 7.39
CA ARG A 237 -22.30 -14.76 7.18
C ARG A 237 -22.72 -16.22 7.08
N ARG A 238 -22.71 -16.80 5.88
CA ARG A 238 -23.10 -18.20 5.62
C ARG A 238 -21.90 -19.14 5.40
N VAL A 239 -20.73 -18.83 5.97
CA VAL A 239 -19.42 -19.42 5.56
C VAL A 239 -18.85 -20.49 6.53
N GLU A 240 -19.51 -20.79 7.65
CA GLU A 240 -18.95 -21.73 8.63
C GLU A 240 -18.98 -23.23 8.22
N ARG A 241 -19.69 -23.64 7.15
CA ARG A 241 -19.89 -25.08 6.85
C ARG A 241 -19.15 -25.69 5.65
N THR A 242 -18.52 -24.92 4.75
CA THR A 242 -18.12 -25.47 3.42
C THR A 242 -16.63 -25.71 3.19
N TRP A 243 -15.73 -25.40 4.13
CA TRP A 243 -14.29 -25.62 3.95
C TRP A 243 -13.86 -27.10 3.94
N ALA A 244 -14.80 -28.03 4.20
CA ALA A 244 -14.55 -29.47 4.19
C ALA A 244 -14.77 -30.15 2.83
N ALA A 245 -15.42 -29.52 1.84
CA ALA A 245 -16.05 -30.29 0.76
C ALA A 245 -15.56 -30.08 -0.68
N ASP A 246 -14.65 -29.15 -0.99
CA ASP A 246 -14.45 -28.75 -2.41
C ASP A 246 -12.99 -28.52 -2.81
N GLY A 247 -12.14 -29.52 -2.54
CA GLY A 247 -10.69 -29.47 -2.76
C GLY A 247 -10.19 -29.83 -4.17
N ASN A 248 -11.02 -30.42 -5.04
CA ASN A 248 -10.48 -31.13 -6.22
C ASN A 248 -10.59 -30.35 -7.55
N GLY A 249 -11.54 -29.43 -7.72
CA GLY A 249 -11.69 -28.67 -8.97
C GLY A 249 -10.76 -27.45 -9.13
N ALA A 250 -10.32 -26.86 -8.01
CA ALA A 250 -9.49 -25.66 -8.00
C ALA A 250 -8.00 -25.91 -8.28
N LEU A 251 -7.54 -27.17 -8.15
CA LEU A 251 -6.14 -27.55 -8.32
C LEU A 251 -5.70 -27.57 -9.78
N ALA A 252 -6.58 -27.94 -10.71
CA ALA A 252 -6.25 -28.02 -12.14
C ALA A 252 -5.93 -26.66 -12.78
N GLY A 253 -6.62 -25.59 -12.35
CA GLY A 253 -6.33 -24.21 -12.78
C GLY A 253 -5.12 -23.59 -12.10
N LEU A 254 -4.80 -24.02 -10.87
CA LEU A 254 -3.63 -23.57 -10.11
C LEU A 254 -2.33 -24.11 -10.69
N ASP A 255 -2.31 -25.35 -11.20
CA ASP A 255 -1.12 -25.91 -11.84
C ASP A 255 -0.76 -25.18 -13.15
N ALA A 256 -1.75 -24.70 -13.91
CA ALA A 256 -1.51 -23.89 -15.11
C ALA A 256 -0.91 -22.51 -14.76
N LEU A 257 -1.38 -21.88 -13.70
CA LEU A 257 -0.87 -20.60 -13.21
C LEU A 257 0.49 -20.72 -12.53
N VAL A 258 0.75 -21.80 -11.80
CA VAL A 258 2.06 -22.11 -11.20
C VAL A 258 3.09 -22.42 -12.28
N ARG A 259 2.71 -23.12 -13.35
CA ARG A 259 3.58 -23.30 -14.53
C ARG A 259 3.89 -21.97 -15.21
N GLY A 260 2.89 -21.10 -15.39
CA GLY A 260 3.09 -19.76 -15.93
C GLY A 260 3.99 -18.87 -15.05
N ALA A 261 3.80 -18.92 -13.73
CA ALA A 261 4.62 -18.19 -12.77
C ALA A 261 6.07 -18.70 -12.75
N ARG A 262 6.30 -20.01 -12.86
CA ARG A 262 7.66 -20.59 -12.94
C ARG A 262 8.38 -20.24 -14.23
N ILE A 263 7.67 -20.13 -15.35
CA ILE A 263 8.25 -19.68 -16.62
C ILE A 263 8.66 -18.20 -16.50
N LEU A 264 7.79 -17.38 -15.91
CA LEU A 264 8.06 -15.96 -15.68
C LEU A 264 9.20 -15.75 -14.66
N GLU A 265 9.29 -16.61 -13.65
CA GLU A 265 10.39 -16.65 -12.68
C GLU A 265 11.71 -17.07 -13.32
N ARG A 266 11.72 -18.14 -14.12
CA ARG A 266 12.96 -18.62 -14.74
C ARG A 266 13.49 -17.69 -15.82
N ASP A 267 12.62 -17.14 -16.67
CA ASP A 267 13.07 -16.42 -17.86
C ASP A 267 13.16 -14.90 -17.62
N PHE A 268 12.27 -14.33 -16.80
CA PHE A 268 12.22 -12.88 -16.55
C PHE A 268 12.93 -12.48 -15.24
N LEU A 269 12.75 -13.25 -14.16
CA LEU A 269 13.43 -12.94 -12.89
C LEU A 269 14.89 -13.35 -12.90
N GLU A 270 15.33 -14.41 -13.61
CA GLU A 270 16.78 -14.65 -13.74
C GLU A 270 17.46 -13.62 -14.65
N ALA A 271 16.83 -13.21 -15.75
CA ALA A 271 17.37 -12.16 -16.62
C ALA A 271 17.40 -10.81 -15.90
N GLY A 272 16.30 -10.46 -15.21
CA GLY A 272 16.19 -9.28 -14.37
C GLY A 272 17.14 -9.32 -13.18
N ASN A 273 17.30 -10.45 -12.50
CA ASN A 273 18.26 -10.61 -11.40
C ASN A 273 19.70 -10.61 -11.89
N ARG A 274 20.03 -11.05 -13.11
CA ARG A 274 21.39 -10.94 -13.65
C ARG A 274 21.72 -9.48 -13.98
N LEU A 275 20.79 -8.75 -14.58
CA LEU A 275 20.94 -7.31 -14.84
C LEU A 275 20.99 -6.49 -13.54
N LEU A 276 20.10 -6.79 -12.59
CA LEU A 276 20.08 -6.17 -11.26
C LEU A 276 21.28 -6.60 -10.43
N ALA A 277 21.76 -7.85 -10.50
CA ALA A 277 22.93 -8.28 -9.73
C ALA A 277 24.22 -7.63 -10.25
N GLU A 278 24.36 -7.38 -11.55
CA GLU A 278 25.52 -6.65 -12.07
C GLU A 278 25.50 -5.17 -11.66
N GLU A 279 24.35 -4.50 -11.76
CA GLU A 279 24.19 -3.11 -11.31
C GLU A 279 24.28 -2.98 -9.77
N VAL A 280 23.65 -3.89 -9.02
CA VAL A 280 23.70 -3.94 -7.56
C VAL A 280 25.09 -4.33 -7.08
N LYS A 281 25.86 -5.19 -7.76
CA LYS A 281 27.27 -5.45 -7.39
C LYS A 281 28.16 -4.24 -7.64
N VAL A 282 27.89 -3.43 -8.65
CA VAL A 282 28.59 -2.16 -8.87
C VAL A 282 28.21 -1.16 -7.78
N LEU A 283 26.94 -1.07 -7.43
CA LEU A 283 26.43 -0.25 -6.32
C LEU A 283 26.94 -0.71 -4.95
N PHE A 284 27.05 -2.03 -4.73
CA PHE A 284 27.55 -2.64 -3.49
C PHE A 284 29.06 -2.50 -3.37
N ARG A 285 29.80 -2.62 -4.48
CA ARG A 285 31.25 -2.35 -4.50
C ARG A 285 31.54 -0.87 -4.27
N TRP A 286 30.74 0.03 -4.84
CA TRP A 286 30.79 1.46 -4.54
C TRP A 286 30.42 1.76 -3.09
N SER A 287 29.35 1.16 -2.55
CA SER A 287 28.94 1.37 -1.16
C SER A 287 29.94 0.77 -0.20
N ALA A 288 30.54 -0.39 -0.50
CA ALA A 288 31.56 -1.04 0.31
C ALA A 288 32.88 -0.25 0.28
N LEU A 289 33.35 0.20 -0.89
CA LEU A 289 34.54 1.06 -0.99
C LEU A 289 34.35 2.41 -0.27
N VAL A 290 33.13 2.96 -0.25
CA VAL A 290 32.80 4.20 0.47
C VAL A 290 32.51 3.95 1.98
N LEU A 291 32.15 2.74 2.39
CA LEU A 291 31.93 2.36 3.81
C LEU A 291 33.19 1.86 4.52
N GLU A 292 34.15 1.27 3.79
CA GLU A 292 35.21 0.46 4.38
C GLU A 292 36.46 1.25 4.78
N GLU A 293 36.61 2.51 4.35
CA GLU A 293 37.65 3.40 4.87
C GLU A 293 37.13 4.43 5.89
N ARG A 294 36.95 3.94 7.14
CA ARG A 294 36.88 4.70 8.41
C ARG A 294 35.53 5.24 8.90
N THR A 295 34.39 4.93 8.27
CA THR A 295 33.11 5.59 8.60
C THR A 295 32.17 4.82 9.53
N LEU A 296 32.11 3.49 9.54
CA LEU A 296 31.08 2.78 10.34
C LEU A 296 31.30 2.80 11.86
N GLU A 297 32.53 2.63 12.35
CA GLU A 297 32.81 2.79 13.78
C GLU A 297 32.81 4.26 14.23
N GLY A 298 33.18 5.17 13.33
CA GLY A 298 33.06 6.61 13.53
C GLY A 298 31.61 7.08 13.60
N LEU A 299 30.74 6.57 12.72
CA LEU A 299 29.31 6.87 12.66
C LEU A 299 28.56 6.24 13.81
N ASN A 300 28.85 5.01 14.21
CA ASN A 300 28.17 4.42 15.36
C ASN A 300 28.54 5.16 16.67
N ARG A 301 29.83 5.46 16.88
CA ARG A 301 30.27 6.30 18.02
C ARG A 301 29.82 7.76 17.88
N GLY A 302 29.61 8.26 16.67
CA GLY A 302 29.14 9.61 16.35
C GLY A 302 27.64 9.76 16.61
N VAL A 303 26.82 8.82 16.15
CA VAL A 303 25.37 8.76 16.37
C VAL A 303 25.06 8.53 17.84
N VAL A 304 25.83 7.69 18.55
CA VAL A 304 25.65 7.52 20.01
C VAL A 304 26.05 8.79 20.79
N ARG A 305 27.11 9.50 20.38
CA ARG A 305 27.50 10.78 20.99
C ARG A 305 26.52 11.91 20.65
N LEU A 306 26.01 11.94 19.43
CA LEU A 306 25.03 12.92 18.97
C LEU A 306 23.67 12.69 19.61
N ALA A 307 23.22 11.43 19.72
CA ALA A 307 21.98 11.08 20.42
C ALA A 307 22.06 11.39 21.93
N ARG A 308 23.22 11.19 22.57
CA ARG A 308 23.42 11.58 23.97
C ARG A 308 23.57 13.09 24.15
N SER A 309 24.22 13.78 23.21
CA SER A 309 24.33 15.24 23.22
C SER A 309 22.97 15.89 23.02
N ILE A 310 22.25 15.53 21.95
CA ILE A 310 20.87 15.95 21.67
C ILE A 310 19.93 15.56 22.82
N GLY A 311 20.11 14.40 23.44
CA GLY A 311 19.35 13.99 24.63
C GLY A 311 19.56 14.94 25.81
N ARG A 312 20.80 15.36 26.09
CA ARG A 312 21.11 16.33 27.15
C ARG A 312 20.68 17.75 26.78
N THR A 313 20.93 18.20 25.55
CA THR A 313 20.47 19.52 25.08
C THR A 313 18.95 19.60 25.04
N LEU A 314 18.24 18.53 24.64
CA LEU A 314 16.78 18.47 24.69
C LEU A 314 16.27 18.39 26.13
N GLN A 315 16.98 17.73 27.05
CA GLN A 315 16.65 17.70 28.47
C GLN A 315 16.84 19.10 29.10
N ASP A 316 17.91 19.81 28.76
CA ASP A 316 18.17 21.18 29.23
C ASP A 316 17.20 22.21 28.60
N ILE A 317 16.82 22.02 27.33
CA ILE A 317 15.82 22.86 26.62
C ILE A 317 14.38 22.55 27.10
N HIS A 318 14.06 21.31 27.48
CA HIS A 318 12.71 20.92 27.92
C HIS A 318 12.40 21.25 29.39
N VAL A 319 13.39 21.43 30.27
CA VAL A 319 13.11 21.88 31.66
C VAL A 319 12.53 23.31 31.70
N GLY A 320 12.86 24.16 30.72
CA GLY A 320 12.38 25.56 30.68
C GLY A 320 11.01 25.78 30.02
N ARG A 321 10.64 25.01 28.98
CA ARG A 321 9.39 25.23 28.22
C ARG A 321 8.25 24.27 28.58
N LEU A 322 8.53 23.14 29.22
CA LEU A 322 7.50 22.17 29.64
C LEU A 322 6.63 22.70 30.80
N ARG A 323 7.20 23.43 31.76
CA ARG A 323 6.44 24.06 32.87
C ARG A 323 5.40 25.06 32.38
N ARG A 324 5.72 25.84 31.33
CA ARG A 324 4.82 26.87 30.81
C ARG A 324 3.68 26.27 29.97
N ASN A 325 3.95 25.23 29.18
CA ASN A 325 2.90 24.55 28.42
C ASN A 325 2.03 23.64 29.29
N LEU A 326 2.56 23.05 30.37
CA LEU A 326 1.75 22.33 31.38
C LEU A 326 0.84 23.28 32.17
N LEU A 327 1.27 24.52 32.46
CA LEU A 327 0.43 25.54 33.09
C LEU A 327 -0.75 25.94 32.19
N TRP A 328 -0.53 26.13 30.89
CA TRP A 328 -1.62 26.43 29.95
C TRP A 328 -2.57 25.25 29.74
N ALA A 329 -2.04 24.02 29.67
CA ALA A 329 -2.86 22.81 29.55
C ALA A 329 -3.71 22.55 30.82
N SER A 330 -3.16 22.81 32.01
CA SER A 330 -3.90 22.67 33.27
C SER A 330 -4.94 23.78 33.47
N LEU A 331 -4.64 25.03 33.10
CA LEU A 331 -5.64 26.11 33.06
C LEU A 331 -6.79 25.82 32.08
N GLY A 332 -6.48 25.30 30.89
CA GLY A 332 -7.49 24.87 29.92
C GLY A 332 -8.37 23.75 30.45
N LEU A 333 -7.79 22.76 31.14
CA LEU A 333 -8.53 21.65 31.74
C LEU A 333 -9.44 22.11 32.90
N ILE A 334 -8.97 23.04 33.75
CA ILE A 334 -9.77 23.61 34.84
C ILE A 334 -10.95 24.41 34.28
N ALA A 335 -10.76 25.20 33.22
CA ALA A 335 -11.82 25.96 32.58
C ALA A 335 -12.91 25.05 31.98
N VAL A 336 -12.52 23.94 31.35
CA VAL A 336 -13.45 22.94 30.80
C VAL A 336 -14.24 22.26 31.91
N ILE A 337 -13.59 21.87 33.01
CA ILE A 337 -14.26 21.24 34.16
C ILE A 337 -15.24 22.21 34.83
N ALA A 338 -14.85 23.47 35.04
CA ALA A 338 -15.71 24.50 35.62
C ALA A 338 -16.93 24.78 34.73
N PHE A 339 -16.74 24.84 33.41
CA PHE A 339 -17.83 24.98 32.45
C PHE A 339 -18.79 23.78 32.51
N SER A 340 -18.27 22.55 32.52
CA SER A 340 -19.09 21.34 32.62
C SER A 340 -19.90 21.28 33.92
N ILE A 341 -19.33 21.69 35.05
CA ILE A 341 -20.05 21.75 36.33
C ILE A 341 -21.15 22.81 36.29
N ALA A 342 -20.86 24.00 35.74
CA ALA A 342 -21.83 25.08 35.61
C ALA A 342 -23.01 24.75 34.68
N THR A 343 -22.78 23.91 33.66
CA THR A 343 -23.84 23.43 32.75
C THR A 343 -24.69 22.30 33.33
N VAL A 344 -24.18 21.56 34.33
CA VAL A 344 -24.92 20.48 34.99
C VAL A 344 -25.71 20.98 36.21
N ALA A 345 -25.34 22.14 36.75
CA ALA A 345 -26.02 22.78 37.89
C ALA A 345 -27.18 23.74 37.51
N ARG A 346 -27.57 23.79 36.22
CA ARG A 346 -28.77 24.50 35.74
C ARG A 346 -29.82 23.50 35.29
#